data_AF-A0A4Q2Y350-F1
#
_entry.id   AF-A0A4Q2Y350-F1
#
_cell.length_a   1.000
_cell.length_b   1.000
_cell.length_c   1.000
_cell.angle_alpha   90.00
_cell.angle_beta   90.00
_cell.angle_gamma   90.00
#
_symmetry.space_group_name_H-M   'P 1'
#
loop_
_entity.id
_entity.type
_entity.pdbx_description
1 polymer ?
#
loop_
_entity_poly.entity_id
_entity_poly.type
_entity_poly.pdbx_seq_one_letter_code
_entity_poly.pdbx_strand_id
1 'polypeptide(L)'
;MTIRDTRCQLSVTNANLSSSEFTDVNLHGARFTDVNLSRAEFTDINFSGTRISNVNLTDVEIEACETKGMKIRGVLVSDLFEAYRKKD
;
A
#
# COMPACT_ATOMS: atom_id res chain seq x y z
N MET A 1 -10.15 8.25 7.41
CA MET A 1 -10.38 9.07 6.19
C MET A 1 -10.82 8.13 5.08
N THR A 2 -11.63 8.59 4.14
CA THR A 2 -11.99 7.77 2.97
C THR A 2 -11.51 8.45 1.71
N ILE A 3 -10.75 7.74 0.88
CA ILE A 3 -10.26 8.24 -0.41
C ILE A 3 -10.82 7.35 -1.51
N ARG A 4 -11.49 7.98 -2.49
CA ARG A 4 -12.11 7.31 -3.63
C ARG A 4 -11.83 8.09 -4.92
N ASP A 5 -11.83 7.41 -6.05
CA ASP A 5 -11.80 7.99 -7.40
C ASP A 5 -10.65 8.98 -7.66
N THR A 6 -9.53 8.83 -6.95
CA THR A 6 -8.43 9.80 -7.02
C THR A 6 -7.47 9.41 -8.15
N ARG A 7 -7.29 10.32 -9.12
CA ARG A 7 -6.40 10.16 -10.28
C ARG A 7 -5.13 11.02 -10.24
N CYS A 8 -4.84 11.66 -9.11
CA CYS A 8 -3.66 12.49 -8.92
C CYS A 8 -2.60 11.77 -8.08
N GLN A 9 -1.33 12.08 -8.33
CA GLN A 9 -0.22 11.55 -7.53
C GLN A 9 -0.37 12.02 -6.07
N LEU A 10 -0.73 11.10 -5.17
CA LEU A 10 -0.95 11.40 -3.76
C LEU A 10 0.39 11.48 -3.02
N SER A 11 0.63 12.60 -2.33
CA SER A 11 1.79 12.77 -1.45
C SER A 11 1.31 13.16 -0.06
N VAL A 12 1.57 12.29 0.93
CA VAL A 12 1.20 12.50 2.33
C VAL A 12 2.45 12.49 3.19
N THR A 13 2.57 13.47 4.07
CA THR A 13 3.72 13.61 4.97
C THR A 13 3.25 14.02 6.37
N ASN A 14 3.80 13.41 7.42
CA ASN A 14 3.50 13.73 8.82
C ASN A 14 2.00 13.67 9.16
N ALA A 15 1.31 12.62 8.72
CA ALA A 15 -0.14 12.49 8.88
C ALA A 15 -0.55 11.23 9.63
N ASN A 16 -1.66 11.30 10.36
CA ASN A 16 -2.32 10.12 10.89
C ASN A 16 -3.48 9.73 9.97
N LEU A 17 -3.31 8.61 9.25
CA LEU A 17 -4.30 7.99 8.38
C LEU A 17 -4.75 6.63 8.90
N SER A 18 -4.60 6.36 10.21
CA SER A 18 -5.05 5.10 10.82
C SER A 18 -6.53 4.84 10.54
N SER A 19 -6.90 3.59 10.31
CA SER A 19 -8.29 3.19 10.02
C SER A 19 -8.92 3.95 8.85
N SER A 20 -8.10 4.30 7.84
CA SER A 20 -8.59 4.90 6.61
C SER A 20 -8.88 3.84 5.56
N GLU A 21 -9.89 4.10 4.74
CA GLU A 21 -10.32 3.22 3.65
C GLU A 21 -9.92 3.87 2.32
N PHE A 22 -9.27 3.09 1.46
CA PHE A 22 -8.92 3.48 0.12
C PHE A 22 -9.54 2.47 -0.86
N THR A 23 -10.45 2.95 -1.70
CA THR A 23 -11.25 2.09 -2.58
C THR A 23 -11.29 2.70 -3.98
N ASP A 24 -10.90 1.91 -4.99
CA ASP A 24 -10.81 2.36 -6.40
C ASP A 24 -9.96 3.63 -6.56
N VAL A 25 -8.70 3.54 -6.10
CA VAL A 25 -7.75 4.67 -6.11
C VAL A 25 -6.52 4.33 -6.95
N ASN A 26 -6.08 5.27 -7.78
CA ASN A 26 -4.80 5.14 -8.46
C ASN A 26 -3.69 5.78 -7.62
N LEU A 27 -2.96 4.97 -6.85
CA LEU A 27 -1.79 5.41 -6.09
C LEU A 27 -0.48 5.33 -6.88
N HIS A 28 -0.52 5.23 -8.22
CA HIS A 28 0.70 5.14 -9.02
C HIS A 28 1.69 6.27 -8.69
N GLY A 29 2.90 5.90 -8.27
CA GLY A 29 3.95 6.85 -7.90
C GLY A 29 3.67 7.66 -6.63
N ALA A 30 2.64 7.31 -5.83
CA ALA A 30 2.33 8.01 -4.59
C ALA A 30 3.48 7.93 -3.58
N ARG A 31 3.51 8.90 -2.64
CA ARG A 31 4.51 8.96 -1.58
C ARG A 31 3.86 9.12 -0.21
N PHE A 32 4.19 8.23 0.70
CA PHE A 32 3.82 8.31 2.11
C PHE A 32 5.09 8.35 2.95
N THR A 33 5.30 9.44 3.69
CA THR A 33 6.48 9.63 4.55
C THR A 33 6.06 10.04 5.94
N ASP A 34 6.53 9.34 6.97
CA ASP A 34 6.20 9.65 8.38
C ASP A 34 4.67 9.62 8.61
N VAL A 35 4.00 8.59 8.08
CA VAL A 35 2.54 8.43 8.14
C VAL A 35 2.16 7.23 9.01
N ASN A 36 1.10 7.37 9.80
CA ASN A 36 0.45 6.22 10.43
C ASN A 36 -0.66 5.67 9.53
N LEU A 37 -0.49 4.46 8.98
CA LEU A 37 -1.51 3.73 8.21
C LEU A 37 -2.03 2.51 8.97
N SER A 38 -1.86 2.45 10.29
CA SER A 38 -2.31 1.29 11.06
C SER A 38 -3.80 1.02 10.84
N ARG A 39 -4.17 -0.24 10.59
CA ARG A 39 -5.56 -0.66 10.31
C ARG A 39 -6.18 0.01 9.08
N ALA A 40 -5.37 0.54 8.17
CA ALA A 40 -5.90 1.03 6.90
C ALA A 40 -6.26 -0.15 6.00
N GLU A 41 -7.34 0.01 5.25
CA GLU A 41 -7.85 -0.98 4.30
C GLU A 41 -7.65 -0.46 2.88
N PHE A 42 -7.14 -1.35 2.02
CA PHE A 42 -6.82 -1.03 0.64
C PHE A 42 -7.48 -2.02 -0.32
N THR A 43 -8.45 -1.55 -1.11
CA THR A 43 -9.25 -2.38 -2.03
C THR A 43 -9.24 -1.79 -3.44
N ASP A 44 -8.96 -2.62 -4.44
CA ASP A 44 -8.92 -2.25 -5.86
C ASP A 44 -8.01 -1.04 -6.15
N ILE A 45 -6.75 -1.13 -5.71
CA ILE A 45 -5.79 -0.02 -5.79
C ILE A 45 -4.61 -0.36 -6.67
N ASN A 46 -4.13 0.64 -7.42
CA ASN A 46 -2.85 0.56 -8.11
C ASN A 46 -1.70 1.11 -7.23
N PHE A 47 -0.86 0.20 -6.69
CA PHE A 47 0.34 0.55 -5.90
C PHE A 47 1.63 0.68 -6.73
N SER A 48 1.53 0.62 -8.07
CA SER A 48 2.72 0.61 -8.93
C SER A 48 3.57 1.86 -8.72
N GLY A 49 4.84 1.67 -8.36
CA GLY A 49 5.78 2.77 -8.16
C GLY A 49 5.56 3.60 -6.88
N THR A 50 4.61 3.23 -6.02
CA THR A 50 4.40 3.87 -4.72
C THR A 50 5.63 3.70 -3.83
N ARG A 51 5.99 4.77 -3.11
CA ARG A 51 7.05 4.74 -2.09
C ARG A 51 6.46 5.03 -0.72
N ILE A 52 6.69 4.10 0.21
CA ILE A 52 6.26 4.20 1.60
C ILE A 52 7.51 4.14 2.47
N SER A 53 7.78 5.18 3.27
CA SER A 53 8.98 5.28 4.10
C SER A 53 8.67 5.81 5.50
N ASN A 54 9.21 5.16 6.51
CA ASN A 54 8.94 5.44 7.93
C ASN A 54 7.43 5.49 8.23
N VAL A 55 6.73 4.42 7.87
CA VAL A 55 5.28 4.32 8.01
C VAL A 55 4.92 3.16 8.93
N ASN A 56 3.89 3.37 9.75
CA ASN A 56 3.26 2.29 10.50
C ASN A 56 2.24 1.55 9.62
N LEU A 57 2.48 0.28 9.34
CA LEU A 57 1.61 -0.63 8.57
C LEU A 57 1.03 -1.76 9.44
N THR A 58 0.99 -1.60 10.77
CA THR A 58 0.39 -2.59 11.67
C THR A 58 -1.07 -2.84 11.31
N ASP A 59 -1.45 -4.10 11.24
CA ASP A 59 -2.81 -4.56 10.92
C ASP A 59 -3.35 -4.05 9.57
N VAL A 60 -2.46 -3.79 8.60
CA VAL A 60 -2.87 -3.45 7.23
C VAL A 60 -3.16 -4.70 6.43
N GLU A 61 -4.29 -4.68 5.72
CA GLU A 61 -4.70 -5.69 4.76
C GLU A 61 -4.71 -5.11 3.34
N ILE A 62 -4.18 -5.87 2.38
CA ILE A 62 -4.08 -5.48 0.97
C ILE A 62 -4.74 -6.58 0.17
N GLU A 63 -5.94 -6.29 -0.35
CA GLU A 63 -6.74 -7.24 -1.12
C GLU A 63 -7.04 -6.69 -2.51
N ALA A 64 -7.19 -7.59 -3.48
CA ALA A 64 -7.55 -7.26 -4.87
C ALA A 64 -6.69 -6.16 -5.54
N CYS A 65 -5.48 -5.91 -5.05
CA CYS A 65 -4.59 -4.87 -5.57
C CYS A 65 -3.59 -5.42 -6.61
N GLU A 66 -3.20 -4.56 -7.56
CA GLU A 66 -2.04 -4.84 -8.43
C GLU A 66 -0.74 -4.67 -7.62
N THR A 67 -0.04 -5.78 -7.40
CA THR A 67 1.18 -5.86 -6.57
C THR A 67 2.45 -6.12 -7.39
N LYS A 68 2.36 -6.16 -8.72
CA LYS A 68 3.51 -6.36 -9.60
C LYS A 68 4.60 -5.31 -9.35
N GLY A 69 5.80 -5.79 -9.04
CA GLY A 69 6.96 -4.95 -8.75
C GLY A 69 6.98 -4.35 -7.34
N MET A 70 5.96 -4.59 -6.51
CA MET A 70 5.96 -4.18 -5.10
C MET A 70 7.08 -4.90 -4.35
N LYS A 71 7.78 -4.17 -3.47
CA LYS A 71 8.89 -4.70 -2.67
C LYS A 71 8.68 -4.45 -1.18
N ILE A 72 8.88 -5.48 -0.36
CA ILE A 72 8.94 -5.39 1.10
C ILE A 72 10.38 -5.63 1.52
N ARG A 73 11.01 -4.63 2.16
CA ARG A 73 12.44 -4.66 2.53
C ARG A 73 13.36 -5.04 1.35
N GLY A 74 13.01 -4.58 0.15
CA GLY A 74 13.76 -4.85 -1.08
C GLY A 74 13.41 -6.18 -1.78
N VAL A 75 12.65 -7.07 -1.15
CA VAL A 75 12.23 -8.36 -1.71
C VAL A 75 10.91 -8.19 -2.47
N LEU A 76 10.81 -8.71 -3.69
CA LEU A 76 9.57 -8.65 -4.45
C LEU A 76 8.46 -9.45 -3.77
N VAL A 77 7.25 -8.89 -3.72
CA VAL A 77 6.07 -9.58 -3.17
C VAL A 77 5.75 -10.86 -3.96
N SER A 78 6.00 -10.87 -5.27
CA SER A 78 5.90 -12.08 -6.10
C SER A 78 6.79 -13.21 -5.57
N ASP A 79 8.04 -12.89 -5.21
CA ASP A 79 9.02 -13.86 -4.74
C ASP A 79 8.64 -14.38 -3.35
N LEU A 80 8.05 -13.54 -2.50
CA LEU A 80 7.50 -13.94 -1.20
C LEU A 80 6.34 -14.94 -1.38
N PHE A 81 5.42 -14.70 -2.32
CA PHE A 81 4.32 -15.62 -2.61
C PHE A 81 4.82 -16.95 -3.19
N GLU A 82 5.79 -16.92 -4.10
CA GLU A 82 6.41 -18.15 -4.60
C GLU A 82 7.10 -18.93 -3.48
N ALA A 83 7.82 -18.25 -2.58
CA ALA A 83 8.47 -18.88 -1.44
C ALA A 83 7.45 -19.47 -0.44
N TYR A 84 6.28 -18.83 -0.27
CA TYR A 84 5.19 -19.34 0.55
C TYR A 84 4.58 -20.62 -0.07
N ARG A 85 4.23 -20.60 -1.36
CA ARG A 85 3.62 -21.74 -2.06
C ARG A 85 4.53 -22.97 -2.18
N LYS A 86 5.85 -22.78 -2.09
CA LYS A 86 6.84 -23.88 -2.11
C LYS A 86 7.00 -24.58 -0.76
N LYS A 87 6.38 -24.06 0.31
CA LYS A 87 6.43 -24.67 1.65
C LYS A 87 5.29 -25.65 1.90
N ASP A 88 4.34 -25.76 0.98
CA ASP A 88 3.31 -26.80 0.89
C ASP A 88 3.72 -27.88 -0.13
#